data_AF-A0A077X3W1-F1
#
_entry.id   AF-A0A077X3W1-F1
#
_cell.length_a   1.000
_cell.length_b   1.000
_cell.length_c   1.000
_cell.angle_alpha   90.00
_cell.angle_beta   90.00
_cell.angle_gamma   90.00
#
_symmetry.space_group_name_H-M   'P 1'
#
loop_
_entity.id
_entity.type
_entity.pdbx_description
1 polymer ?
#
loop_
_entity_poly.entity_id
_entity_poly.type
_entity_poly.pdbx_seq_one_letter_code
_entity_poly.pdbx_strand_id
1 'polypeptide(L)'
;MINPEGTQSTFWRICDDNGNCHCDWRLTLGDCDENDAMHIIYIINIIGSAIVSVIGIALLFYRIYYRKQQIFTSRTPTGFIRPKPIEAMLFMAIIFNLLRMIQAIIIVTDAAPNPAFRSFMYEIPWQFGLGAFSCYVFGIAHTVADVRIPWLLFKSGNTAITTVLLINEPVFGYPKL
;
A
#
# COMPACT_ATOMS: atom_id res chain seq x y z
N MET A 1 -7.81 -38.89 11.34
CA MET A 1 -8.65 -39.56 12.36
C MET A 1 -9.82 -38.64 12.63
N ILE A 2 -11.04 -39.11 12.34
CA ILE A 2 -12.31 -38.40 12.52
C ILE A 2 -12.74 -38.66 13.97
N ASN A 3 -13.05 -37.60 14.72
CA ASN A 3 -13.57 -37.70 16.08
C ASN A 3 -15.01 -37.19 16.08
N PRO A 4 -16.03 -38.03 16.35
CA PRO A 4 -17.41 -37.59 16.50
C PRO A 4 -17.66 -37.18 17.97
N GLU A 5 -18.49 -36.15 18.16
CA GLU A 5 -19.01 -35.63 19.44
C GLU A 5 -18.07 -34.74 20.29
N GLY A 6 -18.37 -33.43 20.31
CA GLY A 6 -17.97 -32.50 21.38
C GLY A 6 -16.90 -31.47 21.02
N THR A 7 -17.30 -30.41 20.29
CA THR A 7 -16.73 -29.04 20.37
C THR A 7 -15.21 -28.89 20.59
N GLN A 8 -14.39 -29.24 19.59
CA GLN A 8 -13.03 -28.67 19.52
C GLN A 8 -13.11 -27.23 18.98
N SER A 9 -13.32 -26.27 19.90
CA SER A 9 -13.15 -24.85 19.61
C SER A 9 -11.67 -24.53 19.48
N THR A 10 -11.16 -24.57 18.25
CA THR A 10 -9.86 -23.95 17.95
C THR A 10 -10.03 -22.43 17.95
N PHE A 11 -8.96 -21.68 18.24
CA PHE A 11 -9.01 -20.21 18.28
C PHE A 11 -9.65 -19.57 17.03
N TRP A 12 -9.57 -20.23 15.87
CA TRP A 12 -10.08 -19.76 14.59
C TRP A 12 -11.41 -20.40 14.14
N ARG A 13 -11.98 -21.33 14.92
CA ARG A 13 -13.28 -22.00 14.64
C ARG A 13 -14.04 -22.23 15.93
N ILE A 14 -15.19 -21.59 16.06
CA ILE A 14 -16.08 -21.66 17.21
C ILE A 14 -17.39 -22.29 16.74
N CYS A 15 -17.77 -23.42 17.31
CA CYS A 15 -19.05 -24.07 16.99
C CYS A 15 -20.06 -23.84 18.10
N ASP A 16 -21.29 -23.51 17.72
CA ASP A 16 -22.44 -23.39 18.60
C ASP A 16 -23.00 -24.78 18.97
N ASP A 17 -23.82 -24.84 20.02
CA ASP A 17 -24.46 -26.07 20.51
C ASP A 17 -25.41 -26.68 19.46
N ASN A 18 -25.86 -25.88 18.49
CA ASN A 18 -26.68 -26.27 17.35
C ASN A 18 -25.90 -26.96 16.21
N GLY A 19 -24.58 -27.12 16.35
CA GLY A 19 -23.71 -27.73 15.34
C GLY A 19 -23.26 -26.77 14.23
N ASN A 20 -23.66 -25.49 14.28
CA ASN A 20 -23.21 -24.45 13.36
C ASN A 20 -21.82 -23.96 13.76
N CYS A 21 -20.86 -24.03 12.85
CA CYS A 21 -19.50 -23.57 13.11
C CYS A 21 -19.24 -22.22 12.43
N HIS A 22 -18.86 -21.24 13.25
CA HIS A 22 -18.41 -19.92 12.84
C HIS A 22 -16.89 -19.88 12.81
N CYS A 23 -16.33 -19.32 11.74
CA CYS A 23 -14.88 -19.26 11.55
C CYS A 23 -14.38 -17.84 11.43
N ASP A 24 -13.14 -17.60 11.85
CA ASP A 24 -12.47 -16.35 11.51
C ASP A 24 -12.09 -16.38 10.03
N TRP A 25 -12.87 -15.65 9.24
CA TRP A 25 -12.71 -15.50 7.79
C TRP A 25 -11.34 -14.98 7.37
N ARG A 26 -10.58 -14.37 8.29
CA ARG A 26 -9.19 -13.96 8.05
C ARG A 26 -8.24 -15.15 7.93
N LEU A 27 -8.59 -16.27 8.55
CA LEU A 27 -7.72 -17.44 8.75
C LEU A 27 -8.19 -18.67 7.98
N THR A 28 -9.49 -18.93 7.87
CA THR A 28 -9.98 -20.09 7.11
C THR A 28 -11.42 -19.88 6.66
N LEU A 29 -11.79 -20.50 5.53
CA LEU A 29 -13.17 -20.54 5.02
C LEU A 29 -13.76 -21.96 5.00
N GLY A 30 -12.99 -23.01 5.29
CA GLY A 30 -13.45 -24.40 5.14
C GLY A 30 -14.47 -24.83 6.21
N ASP A 31 -15.60 -25.41 5.77
CA ASP A 31 -16.66 -26.02 6.59
C ASP A 31 -17.26 -25.10 7.68
N CYS A 32 -17.62 -23.87 7.29
CA CYS A 32 -18.27 -22.87 8.14
C CYS A 32 -19.52 -22.31 7.44
N ASP A 33 -20.51 -21.87 8.22
CA ASP A 33 -21.80 -21.40 7.70
C ASP A 33 -21.64 -20.15 6.80
N GLU A 34 -20.66 -19.30 7.10
CA GLU A 34 -20.37 -18.08 6.32
C GLU A 34 -19.48 -18.28 5.10
N ASN A 35 -19.13 -19.52 4.75
CA ASN A 35 -18.17 -19.80 3.68
C ASN A 35 -18.58 -19.16 2.35
N ASP A 36 -19.83 -19.35 1.91
CA ASP A 36 -20.29 -18.88 0.60
C ASP A 36 -20.19 -17.36 0.44
N ALA A 37 -20.64 -16.61 1.45
CA ALA A 37 -20.61 -15.16 1.44
C ALA A 37 -19.15 -14.64 1.42
N MET A 38 -18.28 -15.22 2.24
CA MET A 38 -16.89 -14.81 2.32
C MET A 38 -16.10 -15.19 1.07
N HIS A 39 -16.40 -16.33 0.46
CA HIS A 39 -15.75 -16.80 -0.75
C HIS A 39 -15.99 -15.83 -1.92
N ILE A 40 -17.23 -15.32 -2.06
CA ILE A 40 -17.58 -14.30 -3.06
C ILE A 40 -16.79 -13.01 -2.83
N ILE A 41 -16.70 -12.54 -1.58
CA ILE A 41 -15.96 -11.31 -1.23
C ILE A 41 -14.48 -11.45 -1.60
N TYR A 42 -13.86 -12.60 -1.31
CA TYR A 42 -12.46 -12.84 -1.66
C TYR A 42 -12.23 -12.93 -3.17
N ILE A 43 -13.15 -13.54 -3.94
CA ILE A 43 -13.07 -13.56 -5.41
C ILE A 43 -13.13 -12.13 -5.98
N ILE A 44 -14.07 -11.30 -5.49
CA ILE A 44 -14.18 -9.90 -5.93
C ILE A 44 -12.90 -9.13 -5.60
N ASN A 45 -12.32 -9.36 -4.42
CA ASN A 45 -11.06 -8.75 -4.02
C ASN A 45 -9.89 -9.17 -4.92
N ILE A 46 -9.79 -10.43 -5.32
CA ILE A 46 -8.78 -10.92 -6.28
C ILE A 46 -8.92 -10.16 -7.61
N ILE A 47 -10.13 -10.08 -8.16
CA ILE A 47 -10.37 -9.41 -9.44
C ILE A 47 -10.06 -7.90 -9.33
N GLY A 48 -10.57 -7.24 -8.29
CA GLY A 48 -10.35 -5.81 -8.06
C GLY A 48 -8.87 -5.46 -7.87
N SER A 49 -8.16 -6.22 -7.04
CA SER A 49 -6.72 -6.00 -6.79
C SER A 49 -5.86 -6.30 -8.03
N ALA A 50 -6.23 -7.30 -8.85
CA ALA A 50 -5.56 -7.57 -10.12
C ALA A 50 -5.70 -6.40 -11.11
N ILE A 51 -6.92 -5.89 -11.31
CA ILE A 51 -7.18 -4.76 -12.21
C ILE A 51 -6.41 -3.51 -11.75
N VAL A 52 -6.50 -3.17 -10.46
CA VAL A 52 -5.81 -2.00 -9.90
C VAL A 52 -4.29 -2.14 -10.01
N SER A 53 -3.75 -3.35 -9.77
CA SER A 53 -2.32 -3.62 -9.93
C SER A 53 -1.86 -3.42 -11.37
N VAL A 54 -2.61 -3.93 -12.36
CA VAL A 54 -2.26 -3.80 -13.79
C VAL A 54 -2.28 -2.33 -14.21
N ILE A 55 -3.33 -1.58 -13.85
CA ILE A 55 -3.44 -0.15 -14.14
C ILE A 55 -2.30 0.62 -13.45
N GLY A 56 -2.02 0.31 -12.17
CA GLY A 56 -0.95 0.93 -11.41
C GLY A 56 0.42 0.72 -12.04
N ILE A 57 0.72 -0.53 -12.44
CA ILE A 57 1.97 -0.89 -13.12
C ILE A 57 2.08 -0.16 -14.46
N ALA A 58 1.01 -0.12 -15.26
CA ALA A 58 1.02 0.58 -16.55
C ALA A 58 1.30 2.09 -16.38
N LEU A 59 0.65 2.73 -15.40
CA LEU A 59 0.87 4.15 -15.09
C LEU A 59 2.29 4.42 -14.57
N LEU A 60 2.79 3.57 -13.67
CA LEU A 60 4.15 3.70 -13.14
C LEU A 60 5.20 3.48 -14.23
N PHE A 61 5.01 2.47 -15.07
CA PHE A 61 5.87 2.19 -16.22
C PHE A 61 5.91 3.37 -17.19
N TYR A 62 4.74 3.94 -17.50
CA TYR A 62 4.66 5.13 -18.35
C TYR A 62 5.47 6.30 -17.78
N ARG A 63 5.34 6.56 -16.48
CA ARG A 63 6.02 7.67 -15.78
C ARG A 63 7.53 7.46 -15.64
N ILE A 64 7.98 6.24 -15.36
CA ILE A 64 9.42 5.95 -15.24
C ILE A 64 10.08 5.93 -16.61
N TYR A 65 9.46 5.28 -17.60
CA TYR A 65 10.10 5.05 -18.90
C TYR A 65 10.01 6.26 -19.83
N TYR A 66 8.81 6.80 -20.05
CA TYR A 66 8.61 7.90 -20.99
C TYR A 66 8.95 9.26 -20.37
N ARG A 67 8.59 9.47 -19.10
CA ARG A 67 8.83 10.76 -18.42
C ARG A 67 10.16 10.82 -17.66
N LYS A 68 10.92 9.71 -17.64
CA LYS A 68 12.24 9.58 -16.98
C LYS A 68 12.25 10.08 -15.53
N GLN A 69 11.13 9.93 -14.83
CA GLN A 69 11.01 10.39 -13.45
C GLN A 69 11.58 9.33 -12.50
N GLN A 70 12.45 9.77 -11.58
CA GLN A 70 12.93 8.93 -10.48
C GLN A 70 11.88 8.86 -9.37
N ILE A 71 11.64 7.66 -8.82
CA ILE A 71 10.71 7.41 -7.72
C ILE A 71 11.17 8.12 -6.44
N PHE A 72 12.47 7.97 -6.15
CA PHE A 72 13.14 8.58 -5.01
C PHE A 72 14.28 9.46 -5.53
N THR A 73 14.27 10.73 -5.15
CA THR A 73 15.35 11.66 -5.48
C THR A 73 16.27 11.79 -4.28
N SER A 74 17.55 11.44 -4.44
CA SER A 74 18.59 11.50 -3.40
C SER A 74 19.54 12.70 -3.55
N ARG A 75 19.23 13.64 -4.47
CA ARG A 75 20.04 14.83 -4.74
C ARG A 75 19.63 15.99 -3.83
N THR A 76 19.89 15.84 -2.54
CA THR A 76 19.72 16.93 -1.55
C THR A 76 20.99 17.05 -0.70
N PRO A 77 21.42 18.26 -0.32
CA PRO A 77 22.61 18.47 0.51
C PRO A 77 22.55 17.77 1.88
N THR A 78 21.35 17.39 2.32
CA THR A 78 21.06 16.75 3.62
C THR A 78 21.13 15.21 3.59
N GLY A 79 21.37 14.58 2.43
CA GLY A 79 21.47 13.12 2.29
C GLY A 79 20.16 12.35 2.48
N PHE A 80 19.05 13.03 2.77
CA PHE A 80 17.76 12.38 3.00
C PHE A 80 17.05 12.03 1.69
N ILE A 81 16.46 10.84 1.62
CA ILE A 81 15.71 10.35 0.45
C ILE A 81 14.40 11.14 0.36
N ARG A 82 14.21 11.92 -0.72
CA ARG A 82 12.97 12.64 -0.98
C ARG A 82 12.06 11.82 -1.90
N PRO A 83 10.92 11.29 -1.41
CA PRO A 83 9.96 10.60 -2.26
C PRO A 83 9.16 11.60 -3.10
N LYS A 84 8.97 11.31 -4.39
CA LYS A 84 7.96 12.03 -5.18
C LYS A 84 6.57 11.51 -4.75
N PRO A 85 5.65 12.37 -4.30
CA PRO A 85 4.41 11.94 -3.64
C PRO A 85 3.60 10.96 -4.50
N ILE A 86 3.46 11.25 -5.80
CA ILE A 86 2.64 10.43 -6.70
C ILE A 86 3.34 9.12 -7.08
N GLU A 87 4.63 9.15 -7.42
CA GLU A 87 5.35 7.94 -7.87
C GLU A 87 5.59 6.96 -6.70
N ALA A 88 5.96 7.48 -5.53
CA ALA A 88 6.20 6.67 -4.34
C ALA A 88 4.89 6.07 -3.78
N MET A 89 3.78 6.82 -3.78
CA MET A 89 2.49 6.24 -3.38
C MET A 89 2.07 5.14 -4.34
N LEU A 90 2.26 5.32 -5.66
CA LEU A 90 1.84 4.36 -6.67
C LEU A 90 2.65 3.07 -6.57
N PHE A 91 3.96 3.18 -6.33
CA PHE A 91 4.83 2.02 -6.09
C PHE A 91 4.38 1.20 -4.88
N MET A 92 4.16 1.85 -3.73
CA MET A 92 3.69 1.16 -2.52
C MET A 92 2.28 0.61 -2.67
N ALA A 93 1.40 1.31 -3.38
CA ALA A 93 0.04 0.85 -3.67
C ALA A 93 0.03 -0.40 -4.59
N ILE A 94 0.95 -0.51 -5.54
CA ILE A 94 1.10 -1.73 -6.36
C ILE A 94 1.50 -2.91 -5.47
N ILE A 95 2.50 -2.73 -4.60
CA ILE A 95 2.93 -3.77 -3.66
C ILE A 95 1.77 -4.20 -2.75
N PHE A 96 1.02 -3.23 -2.22
CA PHE A 96 -0.19 -3.50 -1.43
C PHE A 96 -1.19 -4.39 -2.17
N ASN A 97 -1.55 -4.03 -3.41
CA ASN A 97 -2.55 -4.78 -4.17
C ASN A 97 -2.04 -6.19 -4.57
N LEU A 98 -0.76 -6.33 -4.92
CA LEU A 98 -0.16 -7.64 -5.20
C LEU A 98 -0.17 -8.57 -3.98
N LEU A 99 0.20 -8.05 -2.80
CA LEU A 99 0.16 -8.84 -1.57
C LEU A 99 -1.27 -9.17 -1.16
N ARG A 100 -2.22 -8.26 -1.38
CA ARG A 100 -3.64 -8.51 -1.12
C ARG A 100 -4.20 -9.60 -2.03
N MET A 101 -3.79 -9.60 -3.30
CA MET A 101 -4.14 -10.65 -4.26
C MET A 101 -3.57 -12.02 -3.82
N ILE A 102 -2.28 -12.08 -3.46
CA ILE A 102 -1.63 -13.33 -2.99
C ILE A 102 -2.34 -13.87 -1.74
N GLN A 103 -2.62 -13.00 -0.77
CA GLN A 103 -3.32 -13.38 0.45
C GLN A 103 -4.73 -13.93 0.15
N ALA A 104 -5.50 -13.28 -0.72
CA ALA A 104 -6.82 -13.75 -1.09
C ALA A 104 -6.78 -15.11 -1.82
N ILE A 105 -5.79 -15.34 -2.69
CA ILE A 105 -5.59 -16.64 -3.35
C ILE A 105 -5.27 -17.74 -2.34
N ILE A 106 -4.37 -17.49 -1.38
CA ILE A 106 -4.00 -18.48 -0.34
C ILE A 106 -5.22 -18.90 0.49
N ILE A 107 -6.09 -17.93 0.80
CA ILE A 107 -7.31 -18.16 1.59
C ILE A 107 -8.34 -18.97 0.78
N VAL A 108 -8.54 -18.65 -0.50
CA VAL A 108 -9.48 -19.36 -1.39
C VAL A 108 -9.00 -20.79 -1.71
N THR A 109 -7.70 -20.99 -1.91
CA THR A 109 -7.12 -22.30 -2.28
C THR A 109 -6.79 -23.18 -1.08
N ASP A 110 -6.95 -22.68 0.14
CA ASP A 110 -6.58 -23.31 1.40
C ASP A 110 -5.13 -23.88 1.42
N ALA A 111 -4.23 -23.36 0.57
CA ALA A 111 -2.95 -24.00 0.25
C ALA A 111 -1.94 -24.09 1.41
N ALA A 112 -2.10 -23.25 2.44
CA ALA A 112 -1.23 -23.23 3.63
C ALA A 112 -2.05 -23.08 4.92
N PRO A 113 -2.51 -24.17 5.57
CA PRO A 113 -3.39 -24.12 6.74
C PRO A 113 -2.67 -23.74 8.06
N ASN A 114 -1.52 -23.07 7.99
CA ASN A 114 -0.83 -22.58 9.17
C ASN A 114 -1.44 -21.23 9.61
N PRO A 115 -2.10 -21.16 10.78
CA PRO A 115 -2.81 -19.95 11.22
C PRO A 115 -1.86 -18.76 11.45
N ALA A 116 -0.63 -19.01 11.93
CA ALA A 116 0.34 -17.94 12.18
C ALA A 116 0.77 -17.25 10.88
N PHE A 117 0.99 -18.02 9.82
CA PHE A 117 1.36 -17.48 8.51
C PHE A 117 0.21 -16.68 7.88
N ARG A 118 -1.03 -17.16 7.99
CA ARG A 118 -2.21 -16.45 7.46
C ARG A 118 -2.45 -15.12 8.15
N SER A 119 -2.35 -15.06 9.49
CA SER A 119 -2.41 -13.80 10.23
C SER A 119 -1.33 -12.82 9.79
N PHE A 120 -0.10 -13.30 9.62
CA PHE A 120 1.00 -12.45 9.17
C PHE A 120 0.76 -11.90 7.76
N MET A 121 0.38 -12.76 6.81
CA MET A 121 0.06 -12.37 5.44
C MET A 121 -1.16 -11.46 5.34
N TYR A 122 -2.09 -11.51 6.30
CA TYR A 122 -3.21 -10.59 6.38
C TYR A 122 -2.78 -9.17 6.78
N GLU A 123 -1.82 -9.05 7.69
CA GLU A 123 -1.35 -7.78 8.25
C GLU A 123 -0.32 -7.06 7.36
N ILE A 124 0.55 -7.78 6.66
CA ILE A 124 1.61 -7.17 5.83
C ILE A 124 1.05 -6.19 4.77
N PRO A 125 0.01 -6.53 3.97
CA PRO A 125 -0.54 -5.60 2.99
C PRO A 125 -0.90 -4.25 3.64
N TRP A 126 -1.53 -4.27 4.82
CA TRP A 126 -1.93 -3.06 5.53
C TRP A 126 -0.75 -2.14 5.85
N GLN A 127 0.42 -2.70 6.19
CA GLN A 127 1.63 -1.90 6.42
C GLN A 127 2.08 -1.16 5.15
N PHE A 128 2.00 -1.80 3.97
CA PHE A 128 2.29 -1.14 2.70
C PHE A 128 1.23 -0.11 2.30
N GLY A 129 -0.03 -0.36 2.63
CA GLY A 129 -1.11 0.62 2.46
C GLY A 129 -0.87 1.89 3.27
N LEU A 130 -0.56 1.76 4.56
CA LEU A 130 -0.18 2.87 5.44
C LEU A 130 1.13 3.54 4.97
N GLY A 131 2.06 2.75 4.44
CA GLY A 131 3.28 3.26 3.80
C GLY A 131 2.98 4.15 2.59
N ALA A 132 2.04 3.76 1.73
CA ALA A 132 1.63 4.55 0.56
C ALA A 132 1.05 5.92 0.98
N PHE A 133 0.16 5.94 1.98
CA PHE A 133 -0.38 7.18 2.54
C PHE A 133 0.72 8.05 3.15
N SER A 134 1.65 7.43 3.89
CA SER A 134 2.78 8.14 4.49
C SER A 134 3.67 8.78 3.43
N CYS A 135 4.07 8.04 2.39
CA CYS A 135 4.85 8.57 1.27
C CYS A 135 4.17 9.75 0.57
N TYR A 136 2.84 9.71 0.42
CA TYR A 136 2.07 10.81 -0.14
C TYR A 136 2.13 12.06 0.75
N VAL A 137 1.86 11.91 2.05
CA VAL A 137 1.90 13.02 3.02
C VAL A 137 3.29 13.65 3.12
N PHE A 138 4.34 12.82 3.25
CA PHE A 138 5.72 13.32 3.27
C PHE A 138 6.08 14.04 1.97
N GLY A 139 5.70 13.48 0.82
CA GLY A 139 5.95 14.11 -0.47
C GLY A 139 5.29 15.50 -0.60
N ILE A 140 4.08 15.68 -0.08
CA ILE A 140 3.40 16.99 -0.04
C ILE A 140 4.05 17.93 0.99
N ALA A 141 4.40 17.44 2.18
CA ALA A 141 5.03 18.26 3.20
C ALA A 141 6.33 18.89 2.67
N HIS A 142 7.13 18.12 1.92
CA HIS A 142 8.33 18.63 1.28
C HIS A 142 8.05 19.67 0.20
N THR A 143 7.04 19.49 -0.66
CA THR A 143 6.73 20.50 -1.68
C THR A 143 6.19 21.80 -1.08
N VAL A 144 5.42 21.73 0.01
CA VAL A 144 4.93 22.93 0.71
C VAL A 144 6.05 23.67 1.43
N ALA A 145 6.98 22.94 2.07
CA ALA A 145 8.14 23.55 2.74
C ALA A 145 9.02 24.34 1.75
N ASP A 146 9.28 23.77 0.57
CA ASP A 146 10.08 24.41 -0.48
C ASP A 146 9.45 25.70 -1.00
N VAL A 147 8.10 25.81 -1.02
CA VAL A 147 7.41 27.01 -1.49
C VAL A 147 7.32 28.09 -0.40
N ARG A 148 7.15 27.68 0.87
CA ARG A 148 6.89 28.60 1.98
C ARG A 148 8.15 29.32 2.47
N ILE A 149 9.29 28.62 2.52
CA ILE A 149 10.55 29.20 3.04
C ILE A 149 11.02 30.39 2.18
N PRO A 150 11.06 30.31 0.84
CA PRO A 150 11.41 31.45 -0.01
C PRO A 150 10.44 32.62 0.12
N TRP A 151 9.13 32.37 0.29
CA TRP A 151 8.13 33.43 0.42
C TRP A 151 8.27 34.20 1.74
N LEU A 152 8.60 33.52 2.84
CA LEU A 152 8.90 34.15 4.12
C LEU A 152 10.18 34.99 4.06
N LEU A 153 11.22 34.50 3.37
CA LEU A 153 12.46 35.24 3.14
C LEU A 153 12.23 36.49 2.27
N PHE A 154 11.38 36.40 1.24
CA PHE A 154 10.96 37.54 0.43
C PHE A 154 10.22 38.59 1.26
N LYS A 155 9.28 38.18 2.12
CA LYS A 155 8.53 39.09 3.00
C LYS A 155 9.40 39.73 4.10
N SER A 156 10.46 39.06 4.54
CA SER A 156 11.42 39.56 5.54
C SER A 156 12.34 40.68 5.01
N GLY A 157 12.25 41.07 3.73
CA GLY A 157 13.07 42.14 3.16
C GLY A 157 14.55 41.78 2.98
N ASN A 158 14.93 40.51 3.16
CA ASN A 158 16.32 40.07 3.11
C ASN A 158 16.70 39.67 1.68
N THR A 159 16.80 40.67 0.80
CA THR A 159 17.00 40.56 -0.66
C THR A 159 18.23 39.72 -1.07
N ALA A 160 19.29 39.69 -0.25
CA ALA A 160 20.51 38.94 -0.56
C ALA A 160 20.34 37.41 -0.52
N ILE A 161 19.49 36.88 0.37
CA ILE A 161 19.30 35.42 0.52
C ILE A 161 18.32 34.90 -0.53
N THR A 162 17.30 35.70 -0.87
CA THR A 162 16.29 35.36 -1.88
C THR A 162 16.90 35.20 -3.27
N THR A 163 17.89 36.04 -3.62
CA THR A 163 18.59 35.95 -4.90
C THR A 163 19.49 34.70 -4.97
N VAL A 164 20.17 34.30 -3.89
CA VAL A 164 21.03 33.10 -3.88
C VAL A 164 20.23 31.79 -3.96
N LEU A 165 19.04 31.72 -3.33
CA LEU A 165 18.14 30.57 -3.42
C LEU A 165 17.47 30.44 -4.79
N LEU A 166 17.10 31.55 -5.43
CA LEU A 166 16.48 31.55 -6.77
C LEU A 166 17.47 31.27 -7.91
N ILE A 167 18.77 31.49 -7.71
CA ILE A 167 19.80 31.22 -8.74
C ILE A 167 20.29 29.76 -8.70
N ASN A 168 20.24 29.08 -7.55
CA ASN A 168 20.79 27.73 -7.39
C ASN A 168 19.80 26.56 -7.58
N GLU A 169 18.50 26.82 -7.64
CA GLU A 169 17.50 25.82 -8.01
C GLU A 169 17.22 25.95 -9.53
N PRO A 170 17.47 24.93 -10.37
CA PRO A 170 16.95 24.94 -11.73
C PRO A 170 15.43 24.97 -11.65
N VAL A 171 14.88 26.17 -11.85
CA VAL A 171 13.48 26.46 -12.11
C VAL A 171 12.91 25.36 -12.97
N PHE A 172 12.00 24.57 -12.38
CA PHE A 172 10.90 23.90 -13.06
C PHE A 172 11.19 23.56 -14.53
N GLY A 173 12.05 22.58 -14.75
CA GLY A 173 12.17 21.91 -16.04
C GLY A 173 10.89 21.15 -16.33
N TYR A 174 9.86 21.83 -16.83
CA TYR A 174 8.90 21.21 -17.72
C TYR A 174 9.69 20.70 -18.92
N PRO A 175 9.71 19.39 -19.24
CA PRO A 175 10.21 18.98 -20.53
C PRO A 175 9.32 19.61 -21.59
N LYS A 176 9.91 20.49 -22.42
CA LYS A 176 9.34 20.86 -23.71
C LYS A 176 9.48 19.65 -24.63
N LEU A 177 8.34 19.23 -25.19
CA LEU A 177 8.11 18.22 -26.23
C LEU A 177 8.57 16.79 -25.91
#